data_AF-A0A2E4WME7-F1
#
_entry.id   AF-A0A2E4WME7-F1
#
_cell.length_a   1.000
_cell.length_b   1.000
_cell.length_c   1.000
_cell.angle_alpha   90.00
_cell.angle_beta   90.00
_cell.angle_gamma   90.00
#
_symmetry.space_group_name_H-M   'P 1'
#
loop_
_entity.id
_entity.type
_entity.pdbx_description
1 polymer ?
#
loop_
_entity_poly.entity_id
_entity_poly.type
_entity_poly.pdbx_seq_one_letter_code
_entity_poly.pdbx_strand_id
1 'polypeptide(L)'
;MIKKTSFLAVIILAVVILVGGTYENDTFETASISIEGMSCGSCTSKVEAALAEKSGVSKVAVDLDSKLATVEYNPTQINKAELLSIVSNTGFIASDAAACDYNSKKAKSTVEGASCGTKLKDKSSI
;
A
#
# COMPACT_ATOMS: atom_id res chain seq x y z
N MET A 1 37.72 21.75 -34.09
CA MET A 1 37.47 22.07 -32.67
C MET A 1 36.09 21.53 -32.28
N ILE A 2 36.02 20.25 -31.90
CA ILE A 2 34.79 19.55 -31.54
C ILE A 2 34.50 19.85 -30.07
N LYS A 3 33.33 20.43 -29.82
CA LYS A 3 32.94 21.04 -28.54
C LYS A 3 32.95 19.97 -27.43
N LYS A 4 33.89 20.11 -26.48
CA LYS A 4 34.06 19.25 -25.29
C LYS A 4 32.76 19.05 -24.47
N THR A 5 31.77 19.92 -24.63
CA THR A 5 30.46 19.86 -23.98
C THR A 5 29.58 18.71 -24.48
N SER A 6 29.75 18.24 -25.73
CA SER A 6 28.91 17.15 -26.28
C SER A 6 29.30 15.77 -25.76
N PHE A 7 30.57 15.54 -25.41
CA PHE A 7 31.02 14.24 -24.89
C PHE A 7 30.53 13.99 -23.46
N LEU A 8 30.51 15.03 -22.61
CA LEU A 8 30.01 14.92 -21.25
C LEU A 8 28.51 14.58 -21.21
N ALA A 9 27.70 15.16 -22.10
CA ALA A 9 26.26 14.86 -22.17
C ALA A 9 25.99 13.39 -22.57
N VAL A 10 26.77 12.84 -23.51
CA VAL A 10 26.63 11.44 -23.94
C VAL A 10 27.07 10.46 -22.84
N ILE A 11 28.12 10.80 -22.08
CA ILE A 11 28.56 10.00 -20.94
C ILE A 11 27.50 10.00 -19.84
N ILE A 12 26.90 11.16 -19.52
CA ILE A 12 25.81 11.25 -18.53
C ILE A 12 24.60 10.44 -18.99
N LEU A 13 24.19 10.57 -20.25
CA LEU A 13 23.08 9.79 -20.80
C LEU A 13 23.37 8.29 -20.79
N ALA A 14 24.58 7.86 -21.14
CA ALA A 14 25.00 6.45 -21.10
C ALA A 14 25.06 5.88 -19.67
N VAL A 15 25.44 6.70 -18.69
CA VAL A 15 25.43 6.32 -17.27
C VAL A 15 24.00 6.18 -16.75
N VAL A 16 23.09 7.07 -17.14
CA VAL A 16 21.66 6.94 -16.78
C VAL A 16 21.05 5.66 -17.37
N ILE A 17 21.45 5.27 -18.59
CA ILE A 17 21.03 4.01 -19.22
C ILE A 17 21.65 2.79 -18.52
N LEU A 18 22.94 2.83 -18.16
CA LEU A 18 23.65 1.71 -17.53
C LEU A 18 23.24 1.45 -16.07
N VAL A 19 22.88 2.51 -15.34
CA VAL A 19 22.46 2.41 -13.92
C VAL A 19 20.97 2.07 -13.81
N GLY A 20 20.24 1.99 -14.92
CA GLY A 20 18.81 1.71 -14.89
C GLY A 20 18.06 2.83 -14.19
N GLY A 21 18.23 4.07 -14.66
CA GLY A 21 17.29 5.13 -14.33
C GLY A 21 15.93 4.72 -14.88
N THR A 22 15.15 4.01 -14.07
CA THR A 22 13.79 3.74 -14.46
C THR A 22 13.05 5.05 -14.41
N TYR A 23 12.72 5.56 -15.60
CA TYR A 23 11.70 6.60 -15.76
C TYR A 23 10.35 5.91 -15.52
N GLU A 24 10.16 5.47 -14.28
CA GLU A 24 8.92 4.91 -13.79
C GLU A 24 7.91 6.05 -13.91
N ASN A 25 6.98 5.94 -14.86
CA ASN A 25 5.82 6.81 -14.88
C ASN A 25 4.98 6.37 -13.68
N ASP A 26 5.18 7.02 -12.54
CA ASP A 26 4.44 6.72 -11.33
C ASP A 26 2.97 7.13 -11.51
N THR A 27 2.10 6.13 -11.71
CA THR A 27 0.66 6.30 -11.55
C THR A 27 0.35 6.28 -10.07
N PHE A 28 -0.20 7.36 -9.51
CA PHE A 28 -0.61 7.42 -8.12
C PHE A 28 -2.13 7.30 -7.99
N GLU A 29 -2.58 6.51 -7.03
CA GLU A 29 -3.97 6.36 -6.62
C GLU A 29 -4.15 6.84 -5.18
N THR A 30 -5.36 7.27 -4.85
CA THR A 30 -5.73 7.70 -3.50
C THR A 30 -6.62 6.66 -2.84
N ALA A 31 -6.21 6.15 -1.68
CA ALA A 31 -7.02 5.25 -0.86
C ALA A 31 -7.39 5.91 0.48
N SER A 32 -8.64 5.73 0.87
CA SER A 32 -9.12 6.06 2.21
C SER A 32 -9.21 4.81 3.07
N ILE A 33 -8.65 4.89 4.28
CA ILE A 33 -8.58 3.83 5.28
C ILE A 33 -9.24 4.35 6.55
N SER A 34 -10.25 3.64 7.04
CA SER A 34 -10.86 3.91 8.35
C SER A 34 -10.02 3.25 9.42
N ILE A 35 -9.68 4.00 10.48
CA ILE A 35 -8.82 3.51 11.55
C ILE A 35 -9.52 3.69 12.89
N GLU A 36 -9.79 2.57 13.56
CA GLU A 36 -10.37 2.56 14.89
C GLU A 36 -9.27 2.44 15.97
N GLY A 37 -9.49 3.13 17.09
CA GLY A 37 -8.57 3.12 18.23
C GLY A 37 -7.53 4.26 18.25
N MET A 38 -7.55 5.19 17.30
CA MET A 38 -6.72 6.40 17.37
C MET A 38 -7.36 7.40 18.35
N SER A 39 -6.77 7.52 19.55
CA SER A 39 -7.30 8.39 20.63
C SER A 39 -6.40 9.59 20.96
N CYS A 40 -5.25 9.73 20.28
CA CYS A 40 -4.25 10.74 20.59
C CYS A 40 -3.48 11.15 19.33
N GLY A 41 -3.04 12.42 19.24
CA GLY A 41 -2.20 12.91 18.14
C GLY A 41 -0.89 12.12 17.98
N SER A 42 -0.31 11.64 19.08
CA SER A 42 0.86 10.76 19.03
C SER A 42 0.58 9.41 18.37
N CYS A 43 -0.66 8.90 18.44
CA CYS A 43 -1.07 7.69 17.75
C CYS A 43 -1.19 7.93 16.24
N THR A 44 -1.71 9.10 15.83
CA THR A 44 -1.82 9.44 14.41
C THR A 44 -0.48 9.60 13.73
N SER A 45 0.47 10.30 14.35
CA SER A 45 1.82 10.45 13.78
C SER A 45 2.52 9.11 13.64
N LYS A 46 2.24 8.17 14.55
CA LYS A 46 2.79 6.80 14.48
C LYS A 46 2.29 6.04 13.26
N VAL A 47 0.99 6.15 12.96
CA VAL A 47 0.40 5.51 11.79
C VAL A 47 0.85 6.19 10.50
N GLU A 48 0.86 7.52 10.48
CA GLU A 48 1.32 8.32 9.34
C GLU A 48 2.76 7.97 8.98
N ALA A 49 3.66 7.93 9.97
CA ALA A 49 5.05 7.55 9.77
C ALA A 49 5.19 6.11 9.25
N ALA A 50 4.42 5.16 9.80
CA ALA A 50 4.47 3.77 9.37
C ALA A 50 4.02 3.59 7.91
N LEU A 51 3.08 4.41 7.44
CA LEU A 51 2.64 4.41 6.04
C LEU A 51 3.64 5.14 5.13
N ALA A 52 4.15 6.29 5.56
CA ALA A 52 5.09 7.10 4.79
C ALA A 52 6.48 6.43 4.61
N GLU A 53 6.88 5.53 5.51
CA GLU A 53 8.13 4.78 5.40
C GLU A 53 8.12 3.76 4.25
N LYS A 54 6.95 3.42 3.71
CA LYS A 54 6.83 2.35 2.72
C LYS A 54 7.07 2.87 1.30
N SER A 55 7.92 2.17 0.56
CA SER A 55 8.16 2.42 -0.86
C SER A 55 6.84 2.38 -1.64
N GLY A 56 6.64 3.39 -2.49
CA GLY A 56 5.41 3.55 -3.26
C GLY A 56 4.36 4.45 -2.59
N VAL A 57 4.58 4.93 -1.36
CA VAL A 57 3.72 5.96 -0.76
C VAL A 57 4.28 7.35 -1.08
N SER A 58 3.46 8.19 -1.70
CA SER A 58 3.77 9.58 -2.05
C SER A 58 3.38 10.53 -0.92
N LYS A 59 2.16 10.36 -0.39
CA LYS A 59 1.59 11.26 0.60
C LYS A 59 0.66 10.53 1.55
N VAL A 60 0.66 10.95 2.81
CA VAL A 60 -0.27 10.47 3.84
C VAL A 60 -0.89 11.66 4.53
N ALA A 61 -2.18 11.59 4.83
CA ALA A 61 -2.90 12.53 5.66
C ALA A 61 -3.84 11.76 6.58
N VAL A 62 -3.80 12.06 7.88
CA VAL A 62 -4.66 11.40 8.88
C VAL A 62 -5.56 12.44 9.53
N ASP A 63 -6.85 12.15 9.55
CA ASP A 63 -7.89 12.99 10.13
C ASP A 63 -8.47 12.28 11.37
N LEU A 64 -8.25 12.87 12.55
CA LEU A 64 -8.71 12.34 13.83
C LEU A 64 -10.22 12.45 14.00
N ASP A 65 -10.80 13.57 13.57
CA ASP A 65 -12.22 13.86 13.73
C ASP A 65 -13.07 12.89 12.91
N SER A 66 -12.61 12.60 11.69
CA SER A 66 -13.25 11.69 10.75
C SER A 66 -12.82 10.24 10.95
N LYS A 67 -11.76 9.98 11.72
CA LYS A 67 -11.08 8.67 11.86
C LYS A 67 -10.66 8.05 10.54
N LEU A 68 -10.25 8.91 9.59
CA LEU A 68 -9.89 8.50 8.23
C LEU A 68 -8.43 8.85 7.95
N ALA A 69 -7.71 7.91 7.35
CA ALA A 69 -6.41 8.13 6.76
C ALA A 69 -6.52 8.10 5.24
N THR A 70 -6.08 9.16 4.58
CA THR A 70 -5.98 9.28 3.14
C THR A 70 -4.52 9.07 2.73
N VAL A 71 -4.30 8.10 1.85
CA VAL A 71 -2.96 7.71 1.39
C VAL A 71 -2.92 7.82 -0.13
N GLU A 72 -1.96 8.57 -0.64
CA GLU A 72 -1.59 8.59 -2.06
C GLU A 72 -0.44 7.60 -2.27
N TYR A 73 -0.69 6.57 -3.07
CA TYR A 73 0.23 5.45 -3.26
C TYR A 73 0.27 5.00 -4.72
N ASN A 74 1.37 4.38 -5.11
CA ASN A 74 1.51 3.77 -6.42
C ASN A 74 1.04 2.30 -6.35
N PRO A 75 -0.07 1.92 -7.02
CA PRO A 75 -0.63 0.57 -7.00
C PRO A 75 0.28 -0.48 -7.67
N THR A 76 1.30 -0.04 -8.42
CA THR A 76 2.32 -0.94 -8.99
C THR A 76 3.39 -1.34 -7.97
N GLN A 77 3.57 -0.54 -6.91
CA GLN A 77 4.56 -0.78 -5.86
C GLN A 77 3.95 -1.34 -4.57
N ILE A 78 2.78 -0.84 -4.17
CA ILE A 78 2.10 -1.24 -2.93
C ILE A 78 0.60 -1.36 -3.15
N ASN A 79 -0.05 -2.34 -2.51
CA ASN A 79 -1.49 -2.54 -2.63
C ASN A 79 -2.23 -2.07 -1.37
N LYS A 80 -3.51 -1.74 -1.50
CA LYS A 80 -4.38 -1.33 -0.38
C LYS A 80 -4.39 -2.35 0.77
N ALA A 81 -4.36 -3.65 0.46
CA ALA A 81 -4.29 -4.71 1.47
C ALA A 81 -3.01 -4.67 2.31
N GLU A 82 -1.89 -4.26 1.71
CA GLU A 82 -0.64 -4.05 2.46
C GLU A 82 -0.73 -2.81 3.34
N LEU A 83 -1.31 -1.71 2.84
CA LEU A 83 -1.57 -0.51 3.65
C LEU A 83 -2.39 -0.83 4.91
N LEU A 84 -3.46 -1.63 4.77
CA LEU A 84 -4.25 -2.11 5.91
C LEU A 84 -3.43 -2.97 6.88
N SER A 85 -2.57 -3.84 6.33
CA SER A 85 -1.68 -4.70 7.13
C SER A 85 -0.68 -3.87 7.92
N ILE A 86 -0.10 -2.82 7.33
CA ILE A 86 0.84 -1.91 8.00
C ILE A 86 0.17 -1.26 9.22
N VAL A 87 -1.03 -0.70 9.03
CA VAL A 87 -1.77 -0.09 10.14
C VAL A 87 -2.11 -1.14 11.21
N SER A 88 -2.50 -2.35 10.80
CA SER A 88 -2.78 -3.45 11.73
C SER A 88 -1.57 -3.84 12.58
N ASN A 89 -0.36 -3.82 11.99
CA ASN A 89 0.90 -4.09 12.70
C ASN A 89 1.26 -3.00 13.72
N THR A 90 0.74 -1.78 13.57
CA THR A 90 0.93 -0.72 14.57
C THR A 90 0.03 -0.85 15.80
N GLY A 91 -0.91 -1.81 15.78
CA GLY A 91 -1.83 -2.11 16.88
C GLY A 91 -3.20 -1.45 16.77
N PHE A 92 -3.55 -0.88 15.62
CA PHE A 92 -4.85 -0.28 15.35
C PHE A 92 -5.67 -1.14 14.39
N ILE A 93 -6.99 -0.98 14.42
CA ILE A 93 -7.87 -1.71 13.51
C ILE A 93 -8.05 -0.85 12.27
N ALA A 94 -7.74 -1.41 11.09
CA ALA A 94 -7.86 -0.70 9.82
C ALA A 94 -8.87 -1.39 8.90
N SER A 95 -9.73 -0.60 8.27
CA SER A 95 -10.75 -1.04 7.32
C SER A 95 -10.74 -0.15 6.10
N ASP A 96 -11.12 -0.66 4.93
CA ASP A 96 -11.32 0.17 3.75
C ASP A 96 -12.51 1.14 3.97
N ALA A 97 -12.26 2.44 3.87
CA ALA A 97 -13.30 3.47 4.02
C ALA A 97 -13.99 3.83 2.70
N ALA A 98 -13.77 3.06 1.65
CA ALA A 98 -14.35 3.37 0.36
C ALA A 98 -15.83 2.99 0.34
N ALA A 99 -16.70 3.98 0.18
CA ALA A 99 -17.95 3.78 -0.53
C ALA A 99 -17.61 3.11 -1.87
N CYS A 100 -18.33 2.05 -2.19
CA CYS A 100 -18.08 1.12 -3.27
C CYS A 100 -17.72 1.82 -4.60
N ASP A 101 -16.50 1.59 -5.11
CA ASP A 101 -16.29 1.40 -6.54
C ASP A 101 -15.17 0.35 -6.74
N TYR A 102 -15.37 -0.49 -7.74
CA TYR A 102 -14.76 -1.81 -7.93
C TYR A 102 -13.86 -1.80 -9.18
N ASN A 103 -12.78 -2.61 -9.15
CA ASN A 103 -11.89 -3.08 -10.25
C ASN A 103 -10.54 -2.32 -10.35
N SER A 104 -9.34 -2.91 -10.47
CA SER A 104 -8.83 -4.19 -11.02
C SER A 104 -7.36 -4.30 -10.55
N LYS A 105 -6.75 -5.38 -10.06
CA LYS A 105 -6.49 -6.67 -10.69
C LYS A 105 -6.08 -7.68 -9.60
N LYS A 106 -6.84 -8.78 -9.52
CA LYS A 106 -6.48 -9.98 -8.77
C LYS A 106 -5.57 -10.84 -9.68
N ALA A 107 -4.26 -10.75 -9.47
CA ALA A 107 -3.26 -11.72 -9.92
C ALA A 107 -2.19 -11.74 -8.82
N LYS A 108 -1.79 -12.85 -8.20
CA LYS A 108 -1.82 -14.25 -8.60
C LYS A 108 -1.42 -15.11 -7.38
N SER A 109 -2.18 -16.20 -7.17
CA SER A 109 -1.72 -17.52 -6.67
C SER A 109 -1.41 -17.65 -5.17
N THR A 110 -1.66 -18.77 -4.47
CA THR A 110 -2.46 -20.01 -4.63
C THR A 110 -2.24 -20.75 -3.32
N VAL A 111 -3.27 -21.31 -2.68
CA VAL A 111 -3.16 -22.67 -2.15
C VAL A 111 -4.50 -23.39 -2.28
N GLU A 112 -4.52 -24.48 -3.05
CA GLU A 112 -5.46 -25.60 -2.95
C GLU A 112 -5.65 -25.97 -1.46
N GLY A 113 -6.83 -26.22 -0.91
CA GLY A 113 -7.90 -27.09 -1.40
C GLY A 113 -7.92 -28.36 -0.54
N ALA A 114 -8.88 -28.47 0.39
CA ALA A 114 -9.40 -29.77 0.86
C ALA A 114 -10.68 -29.59 1.71
N SER A 115 -11.81 -29.82 1.04
CA SER A 115 -12.99 -30.58 1.50
C SER A 115 -13.56 -30.32 2.90
N CYS A 116 -14.72 -29.64 2.91
CA CYS A 116 -15.70 -29.71 3.99
C CYS A 116 -16.35 -31.11 4.00
N GLY A 117 -15.83 -31.97 4.87
CA GLY A 117 -16.44 -33.24 5.23
C GLY A 117 -17.58 -33.02 6.23
N THR A 118 -18.77 -33.40 5.81
CA THR A 118 -19.98 -33.53 6.64
C THR A 118 -19.74 -34.43 7.86
N LYS A 119 -20.17 -33.98 9.05
CA LYS A 119 -20.97 -34.81 9.97
C LYS A 119 -21.56 -33.97 11.10
N LEU A 120 -22.89 -33.84 11.04
CA LEU A 120 -23.75 -33.73 12.20
C LEU A 120 -23.42 -34.87 13.19
N LYS A 121 -23.37 -34.53 14.47
CA LYS A 121 -23.68 -35.39 15.60
C LYS A 121 -24.22 -34.52 16.71
N ASP A 122 -25.53 -34.41 16.69
CA ASP A 122 -26.37 -34.22 17.86
C ASP A 122 -25.89 -35.16 18.97
N LYS A 123 -25.63 -34.63 20.16
CA LYS A 123 -25.64 -35.42 21.39
C LYS A 123 -26.68 -34.82 22.33
N SER A 124 -27.88 -35.35 22.16
CA SER A 124 -28.73 -35.71 23.30
C SER A 124 -28.00 -36.70 24.22
N SER A 125 -28.44 -36.75 25.47
CA SER A 125 -28.00 -37.57 26.61
C SER A 125 -26.88 -36.99 27.49
N ILE A 126 -27.26 -36.35 28.58
CA ILE A 126 -27.48 -37.05 29.85
C ILE A 126 -28.55 -36.35 30.68
#